data_AF-A0A1G6VMF4-F1
#
_entry.id   AF-A0A1G6VMF4-F1
#
_cell.length_a   1.000
_cell.length_b   1.000
_cell.length_c   1.000
_cell.angle_alpha   90.00
_cell.angle_beta   90.00
_cell.angle_gamma   90.00
#
_symmetry.space_group_name_H-M   'P 1'
#
loop_
_entity.id
_entity.type
_entity.pdbx_description
1 polymer ?
#
loop_
_entity_poly.entity_id
_entity_poly.type
_entity_poly.pdbx_seq_one_letter_code
_entity_poly.pdbx_strand_id
1 'polypeptide(L)' 'MTDQQQPEDDTQENGTSPGRRKRDPKFIAVGLAIGVGVGVAISNIAVGIALGLVWGVVMSRRNSDD' A
#
# COMPACT_ATOMS: atom_id res chain seq x y z
N MET A 1 41.06 32.47 2.80
CA MET A 1 41.29 31.02 2.88
C MET A 1 40.36 30.52 3.96
N THR A 2 39.06 30.41 3.68
CA THR A 2 38.39 29.26 3.04
C THR A 2 38.48 27.99 3.89
N ASP A 3 37.28 27.59 4.31
CA ASP A 3 36.83 26.22 4.57
C ASP A 3 37.26 25.55 5.88
N GLN A 4 36.60 25.97 6.97
CA GLN A 4 36.12 24.98 7.93
C GLN A 4 34.88 24.31 7.32
N GLN A 5 35.11 23.38 6.39
CA GLN A 5 34.12 22.37 6.01
C GLN A 5 33.91 21.47 7.23
N GLN A 6 32.85 21.76 7.99
CA GLN A 6 32.25 20.75 8.85
C GLN A 6 31.62 19.71 7.94
N PRO A 7 31.79 18.40 8.23
CA PRO A 7 31.14 17.35 7.48
C PRO A 7 29.62 17.57 7.56
N GLU A 8 29.05 17.89 6.41
CA GLU A 8 27.63 17.88 6.17
C GLU A 8 27.07 16.49 6.53
N ASP A 9 26.40 16.47 7.68
CA ASP A 9 25.57 15.40 8.17
C ASP A 9 24.44 15.22 7.15
N ASP A 10 24.62 14.28 6.21
CA ASP A 10 23.59 13.74 5.31
C ASP A 10 22.54 12.98 6.14
N THR A 11 21.94 13.65 7.11
CA THR A 11 20.63 13.28 7.62
C THR A 11 19.67 13.52 6.48
N GLN A 12 19.25 12.44 5.81
CA GLN A 12 18.11 12.37 4.90
C GLN A 12 16.83 12.78 5.63
N GLU A 13 16.70 14.07 5.87
CA GLU A 13 15.44 14.77 5.87
C GLU A 13 14.92 14.74 4.43
N ASN A 14 13.73 14.17 4.25
CA ASN A 14 12.58 14.81 3.61
C ASN A 14 11.70 13.78 2.90
N GLY A 15 11.11 12.89 3.70
CA GLY A 15 9.91 12.16 3.36
C GLY A 15 8.69 12.61 4.18
N THR A 16 8.76 13.75 4.87
CA THR A 16 7.60 14.35 5.56
C THR A 16 6.71 15.06 4.54
N SER A 17 6.05 14.26 3.68
CA SER A 17 4.85 14.73 2.98
C SER A 17 3.82 15.16 4.02
N PRO A 18 3.36 16.43 4.00
CA PRO A 18 2.36 16.92 4.92
C PRO A 18 1.03 16.20 4.65
N GLY A 19 0.44 15.63 5.70
CA GLY A 19 -1.01 15.47 5.80
C GLY A 19 -1.73 14.60 4.76
N ARG A 20 -1.11 13.56 4.19
CA ARG A 20 -1.88 12.56 3.43
C ARG A 20 -2.07 11.35 4.32
N ARG A 21 -3.26 11.19 4.94
CA ARG A 21 -3.67 9.92 5.57
C ARG A 21 -3.37 8.82 4.55
N LYS A 22 -2.31 8.04 4.79
CA LYS A 22 -1.99 6.87 3.97
C LYS A 22 -3.18 5.96 4.17
N ARG A 23 -4.12 5.95 3.22
CA ARG A 23 -5.06 4.84 3.10
C ARG A 23 -4.18 3.62 2.92
N ASP A 24 -3.98 2.86 3.99
CA ASP A 24 -3.05 1.73 3.99
C ASP A 24 -3.44 0.81 2.82
N PRO A 25 -2.66 0.76 1.73
CA PRO A 25 -3.00 -0.08 0.58
C PRO A 25 -2.87 -1.57 0.92
N LYS A 26 -2.46 -1.88 2.16
CA LYS A 26 -2.35 -3.23 2.72
C LYS A 26 -3.65 -4.01 2.61
N PHE A 27 -4.80 -3.38 2.76
CA PHE A 27 -6.09 -4.08 2.70
C PHE A 27 -6.41 -4.59 1.29
N ILE A 28 -6.06 -3.83 0.25
CA ILE A 28 -6.22 -4.27 -1.15
C ILE A 28 -5.22 -5.38 -1.47
N ALA A 29 -3.97 -5.25 -1.00
CA ALA A 29 -2.94 -6.27 -1.23
C ALA A 29 -3.31 -7.62 -0.60
N VAL A 30 -3.86 -7.63 0.62
CA VAL A 30 -4.32 -8.86 1.30
C VAL A 30 -5.52 -9.46 0.57
N GLY A 31 -6.52 -8.65 0.19
CA GLY A 31 -7.68 -9.13 -0.56
C GLY A 31 -7.30 -9.72 -1.92
N LEU A 32 -6.35 -9.11 -2.62
CA LEU A 32 -5.83 -9.62 -3.89
C LEU A 32 -5.03 -10.91 -3.71
N ALA A 33 -4.16 -11.00 -2.71
CA ALA A 33 -3.36 -12.21 -2.46
C ALA A 33 -4.25 -13.43 -2.14
N ILE A 34 -5.26 -13.24 -1.29
CA ILE A 34 -6.24 -14.29 -0.96
C ILE A 34 -7.08 -14.63 -2.20
N GLY A 35 -7.59 -13.63 -2.92
CA GLY A 35 -8.38 -13.83 -4.13
C GLY A 35 -7.63 -14.59 -5.22
N VAL A 36 -6.37 -14.24 -5.49
CA VAL A 36 -5.51 -14.94 -6.46
C VAL A 36 -5.26 -16.39 -6.00
N GLY A 37 -4.94 -16.62 -4.73
CA GLY A 37 -4.72 -17.97 -4.20
C GLY A 37 -5.95 -18.88 -4.34
N VAL A 38 -7.14 -18.36 -4.03
CA VAL A 38 -8.41 -19.08 -4.19
C VAL A 38 -8.74 -19.29 -5.69
N GLY A 39 -8.50 -18.29 -6.53
CA GLY A 39 -8.72 -18.38 -7.98
C GLY A 39 -7.85 -19.44 -8.65
N VAL A 40 -6.57 -19.54 -8.26
CA VAL A 40 -5.66 -20.59 -8.73
C VAL A 40 -6.17 -21.97 -8.30
N ALA A 41 -6.65 -22.12 -7.06
CA ALA A 41 -7.17 -23.39 -6.55
C ALA A 41 -8.39 -23.92 -7.33
N ILE A 42 -9.21 -23.02 -7.90
CA ILE A 42 -10.41 -23.36 -8.69
C ILE A 42 -10.10 -23.40 -10.21
N SER A 43 -8.82 -23.28 -10.61
CA SER A 43 -8.40 -23.07 -12.01
C SER A 43 -9.11 -21.89 -12.70
N ASN A 44 -9.58 -20.93 -11.92
CA ASN A 44 -10.34 -19.76 -12.35
C ASN A 44 -9.78 -18.50 -11.67
N ILE A 45 -8.61 -18.08 -12.13
CA ILE A 45 -7.92 -16.87 -11.65
C ILE A 45 -8.80 -15.62 -11.83
N ALA A 46 -9.58 -15.56 -12.92
CA ALA A 46 -10.49 -14.45 -13.18
C ALA A 46 -11.53 -14.28 -12.06
N VAL A 47 -12.12 -15.38 -11.59
CA VAL A 47 -13.09 -15.40 -10.49
C VAL A 47 -12.42 -15.02 -9.17
N GLY A 48 -11.21 -15.55 -8.92
CA GLY A 48 -10.44 -15.23 -7.72
C GLY A 48 -10.05 -13.76 -7.61
N ILE A 49 -9.55 -13.15 -8.70
CA ILE A 49 -9.22 -11.72 -8.74
C ILE A 49 -10.49 -10.88 -8.58
N ALA A 50 -11.60 -11.23 -9.25
CA ALA A 50 -12.86 -10.51 -9.12
C ALA A 50 -13.37 -10.52 -7.67
N LEU A 51 -13.39 -11.67 -7.01
CA LEU A 51 -13.82 -11.78 -5.61
C LEU A 51 -12.87 -11.04 -4.66
N GLY A 52 -11.55 -11.18 -4.84
CA GLY A 52 -10.53 -10.51 -4.03
C GLY A 52 -10.59 -8.99 -4.16
N LEU A 53 -10.80 -8.46 -5.37
CA LEU A 53 -10.97 -7.03 -5.63
C LEU A 53 -12.29 -6.50 -5.09
N VAL A 54 -13.41 -7.22 -5.29
CA VAL A 54 -14.71 -6.81 -4.73
C VAL A 54 -14.62 -6.72 -3.22
N TRP A 55 -14.04 -7.72 -2.55
CA TRP A 55 -13.87 -7.71 -1.10
C TRP A 55 -12.91 -6.60 -0.64
N GLY A 56 -11.77 -6.42 -1.33
CA GLY A 56 -10.78 -5.39 -1.03
C GLY A 56 -11.33 -3.97 -1.20
N VAL A 57 -12.11 -3.71 -2.26
CA VAL A 57 -12.74 -2.41 -2.53
C VAL A 57 -13.87 -2.13 -1.54
N VAL A 58 -14.71 -3.13 -1.23
CA VAL A 58 -15.76 -2.99 -0.22
C VAL A 58 -15.15 -2.71 1.15
N MET A 59 -14.10 -3.44 1.55
CA MET A 59 -13.40 -3.19 2.82
C MET A 59 -12.73 -1.80 2.84
N SER A 60 -12.10 -1.39 1.73
CA SER A 60 -11.47 -0.08 1.62
C SER A 60 -12.48 1.08 1.70
N ARG A 61 -13.70 0.90 1.20
CA ARG A 61 -14.79 1.87 1.36
C ARG A 61 -15.21 2.00 2.82
N ARG A 62 -15.38 0.87 3.53
CA ARG A 62 -15.81 0.84 4.94
C ARG A 62 -14.80 1.47 5.91
N ASN A 63 -13.51 1.39 5.62
CA ASN A 63 -12.42 1.93 6.46
C ASN A 63 -12.01 3.37 6.11
N SER A 64 -12.71 4.04 5.20
CA SER A 64 -12.41 5.44 4.82
C SER A 64 -13.38 6.47 5.42
N ASP A 65 -14.32 6.03 6.27
CA ASP A 65 -15.34 6.88 6.92
C ASP A 65 -14.97 7.34 8.36
N ASP A 66 -13.72 7.15 8.80
CA ASP A 66 -13.14 7.74 10.03
C ASP A 66 -11.94 8.63 9.70
#